data_AF-A0A074MG50-F1
#
_entry.id   AF-A0A074MG50-F1
#
_cell.length_a   1.000
_cell.length_b   1.000
_cell.length_c   1.000
_cell.angle_alpha   90.00
_cell.angle_beta   90.00
_cell.angle_gamma   90.00
#
_symmetry.space_group_name_H-M   'P 1'
#
loop_
_entity.id
_entity.type
_entity.pdbx_description
1 polymer ?
#
loop_
_entity_poly.entity_id
_entity_poly.type
_entity_poly.pdbx_seq_one_letter_code
_entity_poly.pdbx_strand_id
1 'polypeptide(L)'
;MKELYPKAYEKAVRDFFTEDGRLKNIPSQHKKKLFIFEHLLAGLDAERVYPEKELDAYIRQFHDDPCTIRREFIINRHMTRDDNLYKFNPKELWAKV
;
A
#
# COMPACT_ATOMS: atom_id res chain seq x y z
N MET A 1 -3.80 3.69 9.81
CA MET A 1 -5.11 4.30 9.47
C MET A 1 -6.36 3.53 9.90
N LYS A 2 -6.40 2.19 9.76
CA LYS A 2 -7.61 1.38 10.08
C LYS A 2 -8.17 1.65 11.47
N GLU A 3 -7.31 1.72 12.49
CA GLU A 3 -7.73 1.98 13.88
C GLU A 3 -8.24 3.40 14.12
N LEU A 4 -7.70 4.39 13.39
CA LEU A 4 -8.07 5.80 13.53
C LEU A 4 -9.41 6.11 12.83
N TYR A 5 -9.71 5.42 11.73
CA TYR A 5 -10.90 5.69 10.92
C TYR A 5 -11.60 4.40 10.45
N PRO A 6 -12.06 3.52 11.35
CA PRO A 6 -12.49 2.16 11.00
C PRO A 6 -13.61 2.14 9.94
N LYS A 7 -14.69 2.92 10.15
CA LYS A 7 -15.82 2.98 9.20
C LYS A 7 -15.42 3.52 7.82
N ALA A 8 -14.57 4.55 7.77
CA ALA A 8 -14.14 5.16 6.51
C ALA A 8 -13.13 4.27 5.77
N TYR A 9 -12.27 3.59 6.52
CA TYR A 9 -11.32 2.60 6.01
C TYR A 9 -12.06 1.41 5.39
N GLU A 10 -12.99 0.79 6.13
CA GLU A 10 -13.81 -0.33 5.63
C GLU A 10 -14.62 0.06 4.40
N LYS A 11 -15.23 1.24 4.41
CA LYS A 11 -15.92 1.76 3.23
C LYS A 11 -14.98 1.88 2.04
N ALA A 12 -13.79 2.45 2.23
CA ALA A 12 -12.82 2.60 1.15
C ALA A 12 -12.36 1.25 0.60
N VAL A 13 -12.02 0.29 1.47
CA VAL A 13 -11.64 -1.06 1.03
C VAL A 13 -12.77 -1.70 0.21
N ARG A 14 -14.01 -1.66 0.70
CA ARG A 14 -15.16 -2.21 -0.03
C ARG A 14 -15.40 -1.51 -1.38
N ASP A 15 -15.27 -0.19 -1.43
CA ASP A 15 -15.53 0.59 -2.64
C ASP A 15 -14.48 0.30 -3.73
N PHE A 16 -13.20 0.20 -3.35
CA PHE A 16 -12.07 0.14 -4.29
C PHE A 16 -11.56 -1.27 -4.61
N PHE A 17 -11.84 -2.27 -3.78
CA PHE A 17 -11.53 -3.65 -4.09
C PHE A 17 -12.72 -4.38 -4.72
N THR A 18 -12.42 -5.32 -5.60
CA THR A 18 -13.35 -6.31 -6.13
C THR A 18 -13.53 -7.45 -5.11
N GLU A 19 -14.53 -8.30 -5.32
CA GLU A 19 -14.79 -9.45 -4.43
C GLU A 19 -13.65 -10.48 -4.43
N ASP A 20 -12.93 -10.60 -5.54
CA ASP A 20 -11.71 -11.42 -5.68
C ASP A 20 -10.45 -10.73 -5.15
N GLY A 21 -10.57 -9.54 -4.55
CA GLY A 21 -9.46 -8.85 -3.88
C GLY A 21 -8.56 -8.02 -4.79
N ARG A 22 -8.92 -7.80 -6.06
CA ARG A 22 -8.18 -6.89 -6.95
C ARG A 22 -8.57 -5.43 -6.71
N LEU A 23 -7.60 -4.54 -6.86
CA LEU A 23 -7.81 -3.10 -6.77
C LEU A 23 -8.38 -2.60 -8.10
N LYS A 24 -9.61 -2.06 -8.08
CA LYS A 24 -10.30 -1.55 -9.29
C LYS A 24 -9.55 -0.41 -9.95
N ASN A 25 -9.07 0.54 -9.14
CA ASN A 25 -8.29 1.68 -9.56
C ASN A 25 -7.58 2.31 -8.36
N ILE A 26 -6.49 3.02 -8.61
CA ILE A 26 -5.81 3.80 -7.57
C ILE A 26 -6.67 5.03 -7.22
N PRO A 27 -7.02 5.27 -5.94
CA PRO A 27 -7.81 6.44 -5.56
C PRO A 27 -7.10 7.75 -5.89
N SER A 28 -7.83 8.79 -6.31
CA SER A 28 -7.26 10.13 -6.50
C SER A 28 -7.09 10.89 -5.17
N GLN A 29 -7.96 10.65 -4.20
CA GLN A 29 -7.95 11.31 -2.89
C GLN A 29 -6.85 10.74 -1.99
N HIS A 30 -6.00 11.60 -1.45
CA HIS A 30 -4.85 11.20 -0.62
C HIS A 30 -5.25 10.32 0.57
N LYS A 31 -6.26 10.72 1.36
CA LYS A 31 -6.77 9.90 2.48
C LYS A 31 -7.17 8.48 2.06
N LYS A 32 -7.82 8.33 0.91
CA LYS A 32 -8.21 7.01 0.39
C LYS A 32 -6.99 6.23 -0.10
N LYS A 33 -6.02 6.87 -0.76
CA LYS A 33 -4.75 6.22 -1.12
C LYS A 33 -4.07 5.61 0.11
N LEU A 34 -3.97 6.36 1.21
CA LEU A 34 -3.39 5.85 2.45
C LEU A 34 -4.15 4.62 2.97
N PHE A 35 -5.49 4.65 3.00
CA PHE A 35 -6.27 3.47 3.38
C PHE A 35 -5.98 2.25 2.52
N ILE A 36 -5.97 2.41 1.20
CA ILE A 36 -5.79 1.31 0.25
C ILE A 36 -4.35 0.78 0.30
N PHE A 37 -3.34 1.65 0.35
CA PHE A 37 -1.95 1.22 0.39
C PHE A 37 -1.57 0.59 1.73
N GLU A 38 -2.06 1.09 2.86
CA GLU A 38 -1.91 0.38 4.13
C GLU A 38 -2.61 -1.00 4.11
N HIS A 39 -3.74 -1.13 3.40
CA HIS A 39 -4.41 -2.41 3.22
C HIS A 39 -3.52 -3.41 2.46
N LEU A 40 -2.90 -2.98 1.36
CA LEU A 40 -1.91 -3.78 0.63
C LEU A 40 -0.73 -4.14 1.53
N LEU A 41 -0.18 -3.19 2.27
CA LEU A 41 1.02 -3.44 3.09
C LEU A 41 0.76 -4.39 4.26
N ALA A 42 -0.49 -4.53 4.71
CA ALA A 42 -0.85 -5.44 5.80
C ALA A 42 -0.62 -6.93 5.49
N GLY A 43 -0.48 -7.29 4.20
CA GLY A 43 -0.12 -8.66 3.78
C GLY A 43 1.38 -8.94 3.70
N LEU A 44 2.23 -7.95 4.00
CA LEU A 44 3.68 -8.09 4.02
C LEU A 44 4.21 -8.09 5.46
N ASP A 45 5.31 -8.81 5.67
CA ASP A 45 6.10 -8.73 6.90
C ASP A 45 6.90 -7.42 6.94
N ALA A 46 6.71 -6.64 8.01
CA ALA A 46 7.32 -5.34 8.21
C ALA A 46 8.82 -5.40 8.60
N GLU A 47 9.32 -6.55 9.05
CA GLU A 47 10.74 -6.71 9.40
C GLU A 47 11.61 -7.12 8.21
N ARG A 48 10.98 -7.54 7.11
CA ARG A 48 11.67 -7.98 5.89
C ARG A 48 12.05 -6.84 4.95
N VAL A 49 13.10 -7.11 4.16
CA VAL A 49 13.48 -6.31 3.00
C VAL A 49 13.07 -7.08 1.74
N TYR A 50 12.37 -6.41 0.84
CA TYR A 50 11.83 -7.01 -0.38
C TYR A 50 12.60 -6.54 -1.60
N PRO A 51 13.19 -7.46 -2.39
CA PRO A 51 13.64 -7.14 -3.74
C PRO A 51 12.47 -6.66 -4.60
N GLU A 52 12.74 -5.73 -5.51
CA GLU A 52 11.78 -5.20 -6.47
C GLU A 52 10.94 -6.28 -7.16
N LYS A 53 11.57 -7.38 -7.60
CA LYS A 53 10.87 -8.49 -8.27
C LYS A 53 9.85 -9.19 -7.36
N GLU A 54 10.17 -9.38 -6.07
CA GLU A 54 9.26 -10.00 -5.10
C GLU A 54 8.10 -9.05 -4.79
N LEU A 55 8.40 -7.77 -4.58
CA LEU A 55 7.37 -6.76 -4.33
C LEU A 55 6.45 -6.55 -5.53
N ASP A 56 6.99 -6.60 -6.75
CA ASP A 56 6.21 -6.56 -7.99
C ASP A 56 5.27 -7.77 -8.09
N ALA A 57 5.77 -8.97 -7.82
CA ALA A 57 4.96 -10.18 -7.84
C ALA A 57 3.82 -10.11 -6.81
N TYR A 58 4.10 -9.59 -5.61
CA TYR A 58 3.09 -9.33 -4.60
C TYR A 58 2.03 -8.33 -5.09
N ILE A 59 2.44 -7.16 -5.58
CA ILE A 59 1.51 -6.12 -6.01
C ILE A 59 0.64 -6.59 -7.18
N ARG A 60 1.17 -7.41 -8.10
CA ARG A 60 0.43 -7.95 -9.26
C ARG A 60 -0.77 -8.82 -8.89
N GLN A 61 -0.81 -9.35 -7.68
CA GLN A 61 -1.99 -10.03 -7.15
C GLN A 61 -3.18 -9.06 -7.04
N PHE A 62 -2.90 -7.78 -6.79
CA PHE A 62 -3.90 -6.73 -6.57
C PHE A 62 -4.07 -5.80 -7.78
N HIS A 63 -3.00 -5.46 -8.52
CA HIS A 63 -3.04 -4.44 -9.57
C HIS A 63 -1.91 -4.61 -10.60
N ASP A 64 -2.17 -4.31 -11.87
CA ASP A 64 -1.25 -4.61 -12.99
C ASP A 64 -0.11 -3.59 -13.16
N ASP A 65 -0.21 -2.44 -12.48
CA ASP A 65 0.82 -1.40 -12.42
C ASP A 65 1.54 -1.39 -11.05
N PRO A 66 2.55 -2.25 -10.86
CA PRO A 66 3.32 -2.26 -9.63
C PRO A 66 4.28 -1.06 -9.52
N CYS A 67 4.68 -0.46 -10.64
CA CYS A 67 5.57 0.70 -10.66
C CYS A 67 4.94 1.89 -9.93
N THR A 68 3.68 2.20 -10.23
CA THR A 68 2.95 3.29 -9.58
C THR A 68 2.72 3.01 -8.10
N ILE A 69 2.35 1.79 -7.74
CA ILE A 69 2.09 1.41 -6.33
C ILE A 69 3.37 1.46 -5.51
N ARG A 70 4.50 0.94 -6.02
CA ARG A 70 5.79 1.06 -5.35
C ARG A 70 6.21 2.52 -5.16
N ARG A 71 6.00 3.35 -6.18
CA ARG A 71 6.24 4.80 -6.07
C ARG A 71 5.40 5.43 -4.96
N GLU A 72 4.13 5.07 -4.85
CA GLU A 72 3.25 5.54 -3.79
C GLU A 72 3.68 5.05 -2.40
N PHE A 73 4.21 3.83 -2.26
CA PHE A 73 4.79 3.37 -0.98
C PHE A 73 5.96 4.25 -0.52
N ILE A 74 6.77 4.76 -1.46
CA ILE A 74 7.86 5.70 -1.15
C ILE A 74 7.33 7.11 -0.86
N ILE A 75 6.42 7.63 -1.70
CA ILE A 75 5.84 8.98 -1.55
C ILE A 75 5.17 9.13 -0.19
N ASN A 76 4.39 8.12 0.22
CA ASN A 76 3.67 8.13 1.49
C ASN A 76 4.53 7.66 2.68
N ARG A 77 5.85 7.53 2.47
CA ARG A 77 6.84 7.15 3.50
C ARG A 77 6.57 5.80 4.15
N HIS A 78 5.79 4.91 3.53
CA HIS A 78 5.59 3.55 4.04
C HIS A 78 6.88 2.72 3.95
N MET A 79 7.65 2.93 2.87
CA MET A 79 8.90 2.24 2.62
C MET A 79 10.00 3.22 2.19
N THR A 80 11.25 2.80 2.34
CA THR A 80 12.42 3.35 1.67
C THR A 80 12.91 2.37 0.61
N ARG A 81 13.55 2.89 -0.43
CA ARG A 81 14.17 2.09 -1.49
C ARG A 81 15.64 2.43 -1.62
N ASP A 82 16.49 1.41 -1.60
CA ASP A 82 17.93 1.49 -1.89
C ASP A 82 18.31 0.31 -2.78
N ASP A 83 19.02 0.55 -3.88
CA ASP A 83 19.41 -0.46 -4.89
C ASP A 83 18.33 -1.55 -5.20
N ASN A 84 17.11 -1.10 -5.54
CA ASN A 84 15.94 -1.96 -5.81
C ASN A 84 15.49 -2.87 -4.64
N LEU A 85 15.97 -2.61 -3.44
CA LEU A 85 15.52 -3.22 -2.19
C LEU A 85 14.57 -2.27 -1.46
N TYR A 86 13.43 -2.78 -1.05
CA TYR A 86 12.37 -2.03 -0.37
C TYR A 86 12.31 -2.46 1.09
N LYS A 87 12.45 -1.49 2.00
CA LYS A 87 12.38 -1.71 3.45
C LYS A 87 11.25 -0.88 4.04
N PHE A 88 10.48 -1.47 4.95
CA PHE A 88 9.49 -0.74 5.71
C PHE A 88 10.12 0.35 6.57
N ASN A 89 9.48 1.51 6.59
CA ASN A 89 9.83 2.57 7.52
C ASN A 89 9.05 2.40 8.83
N PRO A 90 9.59 2.92 9.95
CA PRO A 90 8.84 3.07 11.19
C PRO A 90 7.49 3.78 10.93
N LYS A 91 6.42 3.31 11.56
CA LYS A 91 5.04 3.81 11.33
C LYS A 91 4.90 5.30 11.68
N GLU A 92 5.78 5.83 12.52
CA GLU A 92 5.83 7.23 12.92
C GLU A 92 6.16 8.14 11.73
N LEU A 93 6.87 7.63 10.72
CA LEU A 93 7.25 8.36 9.50
C LEU A 93 6.17 8.33 8.43
N TRP A 94 5.17 7.45 8.55
CA TRP A 94 4.14 7.28 7.52
C TRP A 94 3.31 8.55 7.39
N ALA A 95 2.89 8.85 6.15
CA ALA A 95 2.03 9.98 5.88
C ALA A 95 0.71 9.87 6.68
N LYS A 96 0.25 11.00 7.22
CA LYS A 96 -0.98 11.12 8.00
C LYS A 96 -1.95 12.04 7.25
N VAL A 97 -3.24 11.88 7.56
CA VAL A 97 -4.33 12.70 6.99
C VAL A 97 -4.47 14.02 7.73
#